data_AF-T1C962-F1
#
_entry.id   AF-T1C962-F1
#
_cell.length_a   1.000
_cell.length_b   1.000
_cell.length_c   1.000
_cell.angle_alpha   90.00
_cell.angle_beta   90.00
_cell.angle_gamma   90.00
#
_symmetry.space_group_name_H-M   'P 1'
#
loop_
_entity.id
_entity.type
_entity.pdbx_description
1 polymer ?
#
loop_
_entity_poly.entity_id
_entity_poly.type
_entity_poly.pdbx_seq_one_letter_code
_entity_poly.pdbx_strand_id
1 'polypeptide(L)'
;MLLVMWLGLWFAGSQYRSLLEPDEGRYAEVPREMVASGNWVTPRYDGVLFFDKPALQYWGTALAYEAFGASNWSARLWGLLTGLLGMLAVGWAGARAFGRTAGISAALVLGSSLLWVVGSHLDTLDLGVSAFLGLSLCTFILAQLPDASTRAQRGWMLLTWAAMAAAFLSKGLIGVVFPGGALFFYMLWTRQWHLLKRMHWLSGLPLLLVLALPWFIALNLRHGQFLDLFFHPPAVHALSHRSR
;
A
#
# COMPACT_ATOMS: atom_id res chain seq x y z
N MET A 1 -23.18 10.76 14.38
CA MET A 1 -24.06 9.59 14.15
C MET A 1 -23.83 8.95 12.78
N LEU A 2 -24.03 9.66 11.66
CA LEU A 2 -23.86 9.10 10.30
C LEU A 2 -22.46 8.51 10.02
N LEU A 3 -21.38 9.21 10.39
CA LEU A 3 -20.01 8.70 10.20
C LEU A 3 -19.75 7.41 10.97
N VAL A 4 -20.26 7.32 12.20
CA VAL A 4 -20.12 6.12 13.05
C VAL A 4 -20.88 4.95 12.45
N MET A 5 -22.11 5.20 11.97
CA MET A 5 -22.89 4.17 11.26
C MET A 5 -22.19 3.70 9.99
N TRP A 6 -21.64 4.62 9.20
CA TRP A 6 -20.91 4.28 7.98
C TRP A 6 -19.65 3.48 8.27
N LEU A 7 -18.86 3.87 9.29
CA LEU A 7 -17.71 3.09 9.75
C LEU A 7 -18.15 1.70 10.24
N GLY A 8 -19.25 1.61 10.98
CA GLY A 8 -19.84 0.32 11.37
C GLY A 8 -20.13 -0.57 10.17
N LEU A 9 -20.78 -0.02 9.13
CA LEU A 9 -21.07 -0.75 7.89
C LEU A 9 -19.80 -1.16 7.13
N TRP A 10 -18.78 -0.30 7.10
CA TRP A 10 -17.48 -0.57 6.46
C TRP A 10 -16.78 -1.78 7.06
N PHE A 11 -16.86 -1.98 8.37
CA PHE A 11 -16.21 -3.14 9.01
C PHE A 11 -17.11 -4.37 9.12
N ALA A 12 -18.43 -4.18 9.28
CA ALA A 12 -19.36 -5.25 9.64
C ALA A 12 -19.39 -6.41 8.63
N GLY A 13 -19.32 -6.13 7.32
CA GLY A 13 -19.44 -7.17 6.29
C GLY A 13 -18.27 -8.15 6.21
N SER A 14 -17.13 -7.81 6.80
CA SER A 14 -15.85 -8.51 6.56
C SER A 14 -15.76 -9.89 7.22
N GLN A 15 -16.56 -10.20 8.24
CA GLN A 15 -16.53 -11.50 8.93
C GLN A 15 -17.39 -12.57 8.25
N TYR A 16 -18.49 -12.17 7.59
CA TYR A 16 -19.60 -13.06 7.26
C TYR A 16 -19.37 -13.97 6.05
N ARG A 17 -18.30 -13.72 5.28
CA ARG A 17 -17.91 -14.57 4.14
C ARG A 17 -16.57 -15.24 4.39
N SER A 18 -16.45 -16.49 3.94
CA SER A 18 -15.17 -17.20 3.89
C SER A 18 -14.16 -16.48 3.00
N LEU A 19 -12.87 -16.76 3.23
CA LEU A 19 -11.78 -16.29 2.37
C LEU A 19 -11.89 -16.95 0.99
N LEU A 20 -11.78 -16.14 -0.05
CA LEU A 20 -11.82 -16.59 -1.43
C LEU A 20 -10.44 -17.06 -1.88
N GLU A 21 -10.39 -18.24 -2.47
CA GLU A 21 -9.19 -18.77 -3.08
C GLU A 21 -8.96 -18.19 -4.48
N PRO A 22 -7.69 -18.07 -4.92
CA PRO A 22 -6.48 -18.42 -4.18
C PRO A 22 -5.93 -17.27 -3.32
N ASP A 23 -6.30 -16.02 -3.61
CA ASP A 23 -5.56 -14.86 -3.10
C ASP A 23 -5.79 -14.62 -1.60
N GLU A 24 -7.03 -14.60 -1.12
CA GLU A 24 -7.29 -14.30 0.30
C GLU A 24 -6.79 -15.42 1.20
N GLY A 25 -6.85 -16.68 0.74
CA GLY A 25 -6.28 -17.81 1.49
C GLY A 25 -4.76 -17.67 1.66
N ARG A 26 -4.04 -17.36 0.57
CA ARG A 26 -2.58 -17.17 0.60
C ARG A 26 -2.17 -16.01 1.50
N TYR A 27 -2.84 -14.87 1.37
CA TYR A 27 -2.49 -13.66 2.11
C TYR A 27 -3.00 -13.65 3.55
N ALA A 28 -3.92 -14.55 3.91
CA ALA A 28 -4.28 -14.86 5.29
C ALA A 28 -3.35 -15.89 5.94
N GLU A 29 -2.82 -16.86 5.18
CA GLU A 29 -2.00 -17.95 5.73
C GLU A 29 -0.55 -17.53 5.98
N VAL A 30 0.07 -16.78 5.06
CA VAL A 30 1.46 -16.30 5.23
C VAL A 30 1.64 -15.52 6.55
N PRO A 31 0.76 -14.57 6.92
CA PRO A 31 0.84 -13.87 8.20
C PRO A 31 0.56 -14.79 9.40
N ARG A 32 -0.31 -15.79 9.25
CA ARG A 32 -0.59 -16.78 10.30
C ARG A 32 0.68 -17.58 10.63
N GLU A 33 1.43 -18.01 9.62
CA GLU A 33 2.73 -18.65 9.79
C GLU A 33 3.79 -17.71 10.38
N MET A 34 3.80 -16.42 10.00
CA MET A 34 4.70 -15.42 10.60
C MET A 34 4.47 -15.29 12.10
N VAL A 35 3.21 -15.19 12.53
CA VAL A 35 2.83 -15.12 13.94
C VAL A 35 3.20 -16.42 14.66
N ALA A 36 2.82 -17.58 14.12
CA ALA A 36 3.06 -18.88 14.76
C ALA A 36 4.57 -19.22 14.90
N SER A 37 5.39 -18.79 13.94
CA SER A 37 6.84 -19.06 13.95
C SER A 37 7.67 -17.97 14.63
N GLY A 38 7.10 -16.78 14.85
CA GLY A 38 7.84 -15.59 15.27
C GLY A 38 8.82 -15.06 14.21
N ASN A 39 8.83 -15.60 12.98
CA ASN A 39 9.72 -15.15 11.91
C ASN A 39 9.00 -14.16 10.98
N TRP A 40 9.12 -12.88 11.30
CA TRP A 40 8.50 -11.78 10.54
C TRP A 40 9.31 -11.35 9.30
N VAL A 41 10.47 -11.95 9.06
CA VAL A 41 11.34 -11.57 7.93
C VAL A 41 11.13 -12.51 6.74
N THR A 42 11.09 -13.82 6.97
CA THR A 42 11.02 -14.83 5.90
C THR A 42 9.59 -15.33 5.71
N PRO A 43 8.86 -14.85 4.68
CA PRO A 43 7.52 -15.34 4.38
C PRO A 43 7.53 -16.81 3.98
N ARG A 44 6.56 -17.56 4.50
CA ARG A 44 6.29 -18.95 4.14
C ARG A 44 4.81 -19.14 3.86
N TYR A 45 4.51 -20.05 2.95
CA TYR A 45 3.15 -20.50 2.62
C TYR A 45 3.16 -22.03 2.55
N ASP A 46 2.35 -22.66 3.39
CA ASP A 46 2.37 -24.10 3.67
C ASP A 46 3.78 -24.61 4.02
N GLY A 47 4.53 -23.81 4.80
CA GLY A 47 5.90 -24.11 5.22
C GLY A 47 6.98 -23.96 4.15
N VAL A 48 6.61 -23.64 2.90
CA VAL A 48 7.56 -23.39 1.79
C VAL A 48 7.90 -21.90 1.69
N LEU A 49 9.12 -21.54 1.28
CA LEU A 49 9.52 -20.14 1.07
C LEU A 49 8.61 -19.47 0.04
N PHE A 50 8.07 -18.30 0.38
CA PHE A 50 7.10 -17.58 -0.47
C PHE A 50 7.59 -16.16 -0.79
N PHE A 51 8.49 -16.04 -1.77
CA PHE A 51 9.16 -14.78 -2.14
C PHE A 51 8.46 -14.01 -3.26
N ASP A 52 7.12 -14.00 -3.26
CA ASP A 52 6.33 -13.41 -4.34
C ASP A 52 6.08 -11.92 -4.19
N LYS A 53 5.99 -11.43 -2.95
CA LYS A 53 5.62 -10.06 -2.61
C LYS A 53 6.40 -9.57 -1.38
N PRO A 54 6.64 -8.25 -1.27
CA PRO A 54 7.25 -7.68 -0.08
C PRO A 54 6.30 -7.62 1.12
N ALA A 55 6.88 -7.51 2.31
CA ALA A 55 6.21 -7.93 3.54
C ALA A 55 5.19 -6.96 4.15
N LEU A 56 4.95 -5.76 3.59
CA LEU A 56 4.14 -4.76 4.29
C LEU A 56 2.71 -5.23 4.56
N GLN A 57 2.07 -5.88 3.59
CA GLN A 57 0.75 -6.48 3.81
C GLN A 57 0.81 -7.57 4.87
N TYR A 58 1.81 -8.45 4.78
CA TYR A 58 1.94 -9.56 5.71
C TYR A 58 2.09 -9.08 7.14
N TRP A 59 2.89 -8.04 7.36
CA TRP A 59 3.02 -7.40 8.67
C TRP A 59 1.72 -6.76 9.13
N GLY A 60 1.02 -6.07 8.24
CA GLY A 60 -0.29 -5.47 8.55
C GLY A 60 -1.29 -6.52 9.05
N THR A 61 -1.40 -7.63 8.35
CA THR A 61 -2.30 -8.74 8.72
C THR A 61 -1.79 -9.51 9.94
N ALA A 62 -0.48 -9.75 10.07
CA ALA A 62 0.10 -10.42 11.23
C ALA A 62 -0.12 -9.61 12.52
N LEU A 63 0.01 -8.28 12.48
CA LEU A 63 -0.32 -7.41 13.60
C LEU A 63 -1.81 -7.47 13.96
N ALA A 64 -2.69 -7.59 12.97
CA ALA A 64 -4.12 -7.78 13.22
C ALA A 64 -4.40 -9.12 13.92
N TYR A 65 -3.69 -10.19 13.54
CA TYR A 65 -3.79 -11.49 14.19
C TYR A 65 -3.26 -11.50 15.62
N GLU A 66 -2.13 -10.84 15.88
CA GLU A 66 -1.61 -10.66 17.25
C GLU A 66 -2.61 -9.91 18.14
N ALA A 67 -3.24 -8.85 17.60
CA ALA A 67 -4.16 -8.01 18.36
C ALA A 67 -5.54 -8.66 18.59
N PHE A 68 -6.04 -9.43 17.62
CA PHE A 68 -7.45 -9.85 17.58
C PHE A 68 -7.67 -11.35 17.35
N GLY A 69 -6.61 -12.13 17.13
CA GLY A 69 -6.68 -13.51 16.69
C GLY A 69 -6.93 -13.64 15.18
N ALA A 70 -6.59 -14.82 14.64
CA ALA A 70 -6.80 -15.14 13.23
C ALA A 70 -8.29 -15.39 12.95
N SER A 71 -8.84 -14.65 11.99
CA SER A 71 -10.24 -14.74 11.58
C SER A 71 -10.45 -14.08 10.21
N ASN A 72 -11.62 -14.30 9.61
CA ASN A 72 -12.01 -13.70 8.33
C ASN A 72 -11.92 -12.17 8.33
N TRP A 73 -12.35 -11.51 9.42
CA TRP A 73 -12.32 -10.04 9.51
C TRP A 73 -10.90 -9.51 9.73
N SER A 74 -10.12 -10.16 10.61
CA SER A 74 -8.76 -9.70 10.93
C SER A 74 -7.81 -9.90 9.75
N ALA A 75 -8.05 -10.91 8.89
CA ALA A 75 -7.34 -11.09 7.63
C ALA A 75 -7.53 -9.88 6.68
N ARG A 76 -8.75 -9.34 6.64
CA ARG A 76 -9.14 -8.21 5.76
C ARG A 76 -8.88 -6.84 6.37
N LEU A 77 -8.50 -6.78 7.64
CA LEU A 77 -8.38 -5.52 8.37
C LEU A 77 -7.39 -4.56 7.69
N TRP A 78 -6.28 -5.09 7.17
CA TRP A 78 -5.32 -4.28 6.42
C TRP A 78 -5.93 -3.63 5.18
N GLY A 79 -6.70 -4.39 4.38
CA GLY A 79 -7.45 -3.88 3.23
C GLY A 79 -8.46 -2.81 3.64
N LEU A 80 -9.24 -3.05 4.69
CA LEU A 80 -10.22 -2.10 5.19
C LEU A 80 -9.59 -0.78 5.64
N LEU A 81 -8.45 -0.84 6.35
CA LEU A 81 -7.73 0.34 6.82
C LEU A 81 -7.08 1.12 5.68
N THR A 82 -6.47 0.43 4.72
CA THR A 82 -5.87 1.08 3.55
C THR A 82 -6.93 1.69 2.62
N GLY A 83 -8.10 1.07 2.50
CA GLY A 83 -9.25 1.65 1.81
C GLY A 83 -9.73 2.96 2.44
N LEU A 84 -9.83 3.00 3.78
CA LEU A 84 -10.13 4.24 4.50
C LEU A 84 -9.04 5.28 4.31
N LEU A 85 -7.76 4.86 4.38
CA LEU A 85 -6.63 5.76 4.16
C LEU A 85 -6.73 6.45 2.80
N GLY A 86 -7.01 5.73 1.72
CA GLY A 86 -7.13 6.34 0.39
C GLY A 86 -8.33 7.29 0.28
N MET A 87 -9.48 6.95 0.86
CA MET A 87 -10.64 7.85 0.93
C MET A 87 -10.33 9.15 1.69
N LEU A 88 -9.67 9.02 2.85
CA LEU A 88 -9.26 10.17 3.66
C LEU A 88 -8.20 11.01 2.94
N ALA A 89 -7.23 10.37 2.28
CA ALA A 89 -6.17 11.06 1.54
C ALA A 89 -6.75 11.92 0.40
N VAL A 90 -7.61 11.33 -0.43
CA VAL A 90 -8.25 12.05 -1.55
C VAL A 90 -9.21 13.12 -1.04
N GLY A 91 -10.01 12.83 -0.01
CA GLY A 91 -10.94 13.81 0.53
C GLY A 91 -10.23 15.00 1.18
N TRP A 92 -9.16 14.74 1.94
CA TRP A 92 -8.39 15.77 2.59
C TRP A 92 -7.59 16.61 1.59
N ALA A 93 -6.94 15.98 0.60
CA ALA A 93 -6.24 16.71 -0.45
C ALA A 93 -7.19 17.53 -1.33
N GLY A 94 -8.33 16.95 -1.72
CA GLY A 94 -9.38 17.66 -2.46
C GLY A 94 -9.93 18.85 -1.68
N ALA A 95 -10.12 18.71 -0.35
CA ALA A 95 -10.59 19.81 0.49
C ALA A 95 -9.58 20.98 0.53
N ARG A 96 -8.29 20.68 0.54
CA ARG A 96 -7.21 21.67 0.58
C ARG A 96 -6.96 22.33 -0.78
N ALA A 97 -7.08 21.58 -1.87
CA ALA A 97 -6.82 22.10 -3.21
C ALA A 97 -8.04 22.81 -3.82
N PHE A 98 -9.26 22.35 -3.52
CA PHE A 98 -10.48 22.77 -4.22
C PHE A 98 -11.65 23.12 -3.28
N GLY A 99 -11.40 23.17 -1.97
CA GLY A 99 -12.41 23.52 -0.97
C GLY A 99 -13.19 22.32 -0.43
N ARG A 100 -13.83 22.53 0.72
CA ARG A 100 -14.46 21.47 1.54
C ARG A 100 -15.43 20.58 0.75
N THR A 101 -16.27 21.17 -0.09
CA THR A 101 -17.27 20.43 -0.88
C THR A 101 -16.59 19.46 -1.84
N ALA A 102 -15.56 19.90 -2.56
CA ALA A 102 -14.81 19.05 -3.47
C ALA A 102 -14.14 17.87 -2.74
N GLY A 103 -13.57 18.14 -1.56
CA GLY A 103 -12.99 17.08 -0.72
C GLY A 103 -14.00 16.03 -0.27
N ILE A 104 -15.15 16.45 0.24
CA ILE A 104 -16.22 15.53 0.65
C ILE A 104 -16.71 14.73 -0.56
N SER A 105 -16.97 15.40 -1.70
CA SER A 105 -17.39 14.73 -2.93
C SER A 105 -16.37 13.71 -3.41
N ALA A 106 -15.07 14.03 -3.38
CA ALA A 106 -14.02 13.12 -3.83
C ALA A 106 -13.92 11.87 -2.95
N ALA A 107 -14.03 12.01 -1.62
CA ALA A 107 -14.08 10.88 -0.71
C ALA A 107 -15.33 10.02 -0.91
N LEU A 108 -16.51 10.64 -1.13
CA LEU A 108 -17.75 9.91 -1.39
C LEU A 108 -17.75 9.18 -2.74
N VAL A 109 -17.19 9.80 -3.78
CA VAL A 109 -17.06 9.16 -5.11
C VAL A 109 -16.12 7.96 -5.02
N LEU A 110 -14.96 8.09 -4.35
CA LEU A 110 -14.06 6.96 -4.16
C LEU A 110 -14.70 5.87 -3.29
N GLY A 111 -15.32 6.26 -2.17
CA GLY A 111 -15.98 5.34 -1.24
C GLY A 111 -17.27 4.69 -1.74
N SER A 112 -17.81 5.16 -2.86
CA SER A 112 -18.93 4.53 -3.57
C SER A 112 -18.51 3.79 -4.84
N SER A 113 -17.23 3.87 -5.22
CA SER A 113 -16.67 3.11 -6.33
C SER A 113 -16.66 1.62 -6.01
N LEU A 114 -17.30 0.83 -6.87
CA LEU A 114 -17.40 -0.62 -6.69
C LEU A 114 -16.03 -1.28 -6.50
N LEU A 115 -15.03 -0.91 -7.32
CA LEU A 115 -13.68 -1.49 -7.23
C LEU A 115 -12.99 -1.13 -5.91
N TRP A 116 -13.20 0.08 -5.40
CA TRP A 116 -12.60 0.51 -4.15
C TRP A 116 -13.22 -0.21 -2.96
N VAL A 117 -14.55 -0.26 -2.91
CA VAL A 117 -15.30 -0.93 -1.84
C VAL A 117 -14.98 -2.42 -1.85
N VAL A 118 -15.16 -3.10 -2.98
CA VAL A 118 -14.90 -4.55 -3.09
C VAL A 118 -13.43 -4.85 -2.80
N GLY A 119 -12.50 -4.08 -3.38
CA GLY A 119 -11.08 -4.22 -3.12
C GLY A 119 -10.71 -4.05 -1.64
N SER A 120 -11.43 -3.21 -0.89
CA SER A 120 -11.20 -2.99 0.56
C SER A 120 -11.64 -4.13 1.42
N HIS A 121 -12.55 -4.94 0.90
CA HIS A 121 -13.10 -6.06 1.62
C HIS A 121 -12.50 -7.39 1.16
N LEU A 122 -11.55 -7.39 0.23
CA LEU A 122 -10.78 -8.55 -0.20
C LEU A 122 -9.37 -8.48 0.39
N ASP A 123 -8.87 -9.58 0.93
CA ASP A 123 -7.46 -9.69 1.34
C ASP A 123 -6.55 -9.89 0.12
N THR A 124 -6.21 -8.78 -0.54
CA THR A 124 -5.26 -8.72 -1.66
C THR A 124 -4.30 -7.53 -1.51
N LEU A 125 -3.21 -7.52 -2.27
CA LEU A 125 -2.22 -6.43 -2.20
C LEU A 125 -2.61 -5.17 -2.95
N ASP A 126 -3.62 -5.27 -3.83
CA ASP A 126 -3.93 -4.22 -4.79
C ASP A 126 -4.45 -2.95 -4.14
N LEU A 127 -5.26 -3.09 -3.10
CA LEU A 127 -5.78 -1.92 -2.44
C LEU A 127 -4.73 -1.20 -1.61
N GLY A 128 -3.91 -1.94 -0.86
CA GLY A 128 -2.83 -1.35 -0.08
C GLY A 128 -1.92 -0.49 -0.95
N VAL A 129 -1.45 -1.05 -2.07
CA VAL A 129 -0.61 -0.29 -3.01
C VAL A 129 -1.37 0.88 -3.65
N SER A 130 -2.65 0.70 -4.00
CA SER A 130 -3.48 1.78 -4.58
C SER A 130 -3.66 2.95 -3.62
N ALA A 131 -3.88 2.67 -2.32
CA ALA A 131 -4.01 3.68 -1.28
C ALA A 131 -2.71 4.46 -1.07
N PHE A 132 -1.57 3.78 -1.03
CA PHE A 132 -0.28 4.45 -0.89
C PHE A 132 0.14 5.24 -2.14
N LEU A 133 -0.14 4.73 -3.35
CA LEU A 133 0.04 5.48 -4.59
C LEU A 133 -0.86 6.73 -4.63
N GLY A 134 -2.13 6.58 -4.21
CA GLY A 134 -3.07 7.69 -4.09
C GLY A 134 -2.62 8.74 -3.07
N LEU A 135 -2.15 8.30 -1.89
CA LEU A 135 -1.58 9.19 -0.88
C LEU A 135 -0.33 9.91 -1.39
N SER A 136 0.55 9.20 -2.09
CA SER A 136 1.72 9.78 -2.74
C SER A 136 1.31 10.89 -3.72
N LEU A 137 0.37 10.64 -4.61
CA LEU A 137 -0.12 11.63 -5.56
C LEU A 137 -0.78 12.83 -4.86
N CYS A 138 -1.65 12.57 -3.88
CA CYS A 138 -2.35 13.60 -3.13
C CYS A 138 -1.37 14.54 -2.42
N THR A 139 -0.40 13.98 -1.71
CA THR A 139 0.61 14.75 -0.98
C THR A 139 1.57 15.46 -1.91
N PHE A 140 1.92 14.86 -3.05
CA PHE A 140 2.67 15.53 -4.10
C PHE A 140 1.95 16.78 -4.60
N ILE A 141 0.65 16.67 -4.93
CA ILE A 141 -0.17 17.81 -5.38
C ILE A 141 -0.16 18.92 -4.32
N LEU A 142 -0.36 18.58 -3.04
CA LEU A 142 -0.34 19.56 -1.95
C LEU A 142 1.02 20.22 -1.77
N ALA A 143 2.12 19.51 -2.04
CA ALA A 143 3.47 20.07 -2.01
C ALA A 143 3.73 21.06 -3.15
N GLN A 144 2.96 21.00 -4.24
CA GLN A 144 3.10 21.88 -5.40
C GLN A 144 2.10 23.04 -5.43
N LEU A 145 1.19 23.14 -4.44
CA LEU A 145 0.29 24.29 -4.35
C LEU A 145 1.08 25.61 -4.19
N PRO A 146 0.67 26.71 -4.85
CA PRO A 146 1.41 27.98 -4.83
C PRO A 146 1.60 28.57 -3.43
N ASP A 147 0.60 28.37 -2.58
CA ASP A 147 0.46 28.93 -1.23
C ASP A 147 1.06 28.02 -0.14
N ALA A 148 1.69 26.90 -0.53
CA ALA A 148 2.41 26.05 0.40
C ALA A 148 3.71 26.71 0.89
N SER A 149 3.82 26.97 2.19
CA SER A 149 5.09 27.39 2.79
C SER A 149 6.20 26.36 2.57
N THR A 150 7.48 26.78 2.58
CA THR A 150 8.63 25.87 2.40
C THR A 150 8.62 24.69 3.37
N ARG A 151 8.18 24.91 4.62
CA ARG A 151 8.03 23.84 5.62
C ARG A 151 6.90 22.88 5.26
N ALA A 152 5.74 23.41 4.85
CA ALA A 152 4.60 22.58 4.43
C ALA A 152 4.94 21.76 3.18
N GLN A 153 5.54 22.39 2.17
CA GLN A 153 6.04 21.72 0.96
C GLN A 153 6.97 20.56 1.31
N ARG A 154 8.00 20.81 2.14
CA ARG A 154 8.93 19.75 2.56
C ARG A 154 8.20 18.62 3.29
N GLY A 155 7.29 18.94 4.21
CA GLY A 155 6.50 17.95 4.93
C GLY A 155 5.67 17.07 4.00
N TRP A 156 4.98 17.67 3.04
CA TRP A 156 4.20 16.93 2.04
C TRP A 156 5.06 16.07 1.13
N MET A 157 6.21 16.58 0.68
CA MET A 157 7.13 15.77 -0.11
C MET A 157 7.70 14.59 0.69
N LEU A 158 8.05 14.76 1.97
CA LEU A 158 8.48 13.64 2.80
C LEU A 158 7.38 12.58 2.95
N LEU A 159 6.12 13.00 3.07
CA LEU A 159 4.99 12.07 3.10
C LEU A 159 4.77 11.39 1.74
N THR A 160 5.01 12.09 0.62
CA THR A 160 5.03 11.49 -0.73
C THR A 160 6.07 10.38 -0.80
N TRP A 161 7.31 10.63 -0.38
CA TRP A 161 8.38 9.63 -0.36
C TRP A 161 8.09 8.46 0.57
N ALA A 162 7.52 8.71 1.74
CA ALA A 162 7.11 7.65 2.67
C ALA A 162 5.98 6.79 2.09
N ALA A 163 5.00 7.40 1.43
CA ALA A 163 3.92 6.69 0.76
C ALA A 163 4.44 5.86 -0.43
N MET A 164 5.38 6.39 -1.22
CA MET A 164 6.07 5.61 -2.26
C MET A 164 6.84 4.41 -1.67
N ALA A 165 7.49 4.59 -0.52
CA ALA A 165 8.18 3.51 0.17
C ALA A 165 7.22 2.42 0.65
N ALA A 166 6.07 2.81 1.22
CA ALA A 166 5.02 1.89 1.61
C ALA A 166 4.44 1.14 0.39
N ALA A 167 4.15 1.84 -0.71
CA ALA A 167 3.71 1.23 -1.96
C ALA A 167 4.76 0.22 -2.51
N PHE A 168 6.04 0.57 -2.41
CA PHE A 168 7.14 -0.30 -2.80
C PHE A 168 7.23 -1.55 -1.92
N LEU A 169 7.06 -1.39 -0.61
CA LEU A 169 7.07 -2.50 0.34
C LEU A 169 5.76 -3.32 0.32
N SER A 170 4.71 -2.83 -0.35
CA SER A 170 3.50 -3.62 -0.66
C SER A 170 3.66 -4.49 -1.90
N LYS A 171 4.11 -3.92 -3.04
CA LYS A 171 4.06 -4.64 -4.33
C LYS A 171 5.28 -4.42 -5.23
N GLY A 172 6.41 -4.02 -4.65
CA GLY A 172 7.69 -3.89 -5.33
C GLY A 172 7.80 -2.63 -6.20
N LEU A 173 8.53 -2.73 -7.31
CA LEU A 173 8.94 -1.59 -8.14
C LEU A 173 7.79 -0.68 -8.60
N ILE A 174 6.56 -1.19 -8.69
CA ILE A 174 5.40 -0.39 -9.10
C ILE A 174 5.18 0.83 -8.19
N GLY A 175 5.55 0.74 -6.91
CA GLY A 175 5.44 1.84 -5.94
C GLY A 175 6.31 3.07 -6.28
N VAL A 176 7.33 2.90 -7.12
CA VAL A 176 8.23 3.96 -7.56
C VAL A 176 8.08 4.25 -9.05
N VAL A 177 7.95 3.20 -9.87
CA VAL A 177 7.84 3.32 -11.33
C VAL A 177 6.58 4.08 -11.73
N PHE A 178 5.43 3.84 -11.07
CA PHE A 178 4.18 4.48 -11.47
C PHE A 178 4.15 5.98 -11.10
N PRO A 179 4.49 6.39 -9.86
CA PRO A 179 4.59 7.82 -9.54
C PRO A 179 5.68 8.53 -10.36
N GLY A 180 6.84 7.90 -10.53
CA GLY A 180 7.95 8.46 -11.31
C GLY A 180 7.60 8.62 -12.78
N GLY A 181 6.96 7.61 -13.39
CA GLY A 181 6.47 7.64 -14.76
C GLY A 181 5.37 8.69 -14.95
N ALA A 182 4.38 8.75 -14.05
CA ALA A 182 3.34 9.76 -14.08
C ALA A 182 3.93 11.19 -14.02
N LEU A 183 4.88 11.43 -13.12
CA LEU A 183 5.58 12.70 -13.03
C LEU A 183 6.41 13.00 -14.29
N PHE A 184 7.12 12.01 -14.82
CA PHE A 184 7.91 12.15 -16.05
C PHE A 184 7.04 12.58 -17.23
N PHE A 185 5.95 11.86 -17.50
CA PHE A 185 5.03 12.20 -18.59
C PHE A 185 4.34 13.55 -18.37
N TYR A 186 3.97 13.86 -17.12
CA TYR A 186 3.43 15.16 -16.77
C TYR A 186 4.41 16.30 -17.06
N MET A 187 5.68 16.17 -16.66
CA MET A 187 6.72 17.16 -16.95
C MET A 187 7.04 17.25 -18.44
N LEU A 188 7.02 16.14 -19.16
CA LEU A 188 7.22 16.11 -20.60
C LEU A 188 6.13 16.89 -21.33
N TRP A 189 4.87 16.69 -20.92
CA TRP A 189 3.70 17.38 -21.49
C TRP A 189 3.66 18.87 -21.13
N THR A 190 3.88 19.21 -19.86
CA THR A 190 3.79 20.59 -19.35
C THR A 190 5.08 21.40 -19.49
N ARG A 191 6.20 20.74 -19.85
CA ARG A 191 7.56 21.29 -19.87
C ARG A 191 8.06 21.84 -18.52
N GLN A 192 7.46 21.41 -17.40
CA GLN A 192 7.77 21.90 -16.06
C GLN A 192 8.88 21.11 -15.35
N TRP A 193 10.09 21.10 -15.92
CA TRP A 193 11.25 20.39 -15.36
C TRP A 193 11.71 20.90 -13.98
N HIS A 194 11.29 22.11 -13.57
CA HIS A 194 11.60 22.64 -12.25
C HIS A 194 11.06 21.78 -11.10
N LEU A 195 10.04 20.93 -11.36
CA LEU A 195 9.41 20.09 -10.34
C LEU A 195 10.42 19.12 -9.73
N LEU A 196 11.41 18.67 -10.50
CA LEU A 196 12.52 17.85 -9.99
C LEU A 196 13.26 18.54 -8.84
N LYS A 197 13.46 19.86 -8.89
CA LYS A 197 14.13 20.61 -7.81
C LYS A 197 13.29 20.64 -6.53
N ARG A 198 11.97 20.56 -6.66
CA ARG A 198 11.00 20.59 -5.55
C ARG A 198 10.75 19.22 -4.92
N MET A 199 11.38 18.15 -5.41
CA MET A 199 11.18 16.81 -4.88
C MET A 199 11.92 16.53 -3.57
N HIS A 200 12.81 17.43 -3.12
CA HIS A 200 13.61 17.24 -1.90
C HIS A 200 14.40 15.91 -1.87
N TRP A 201 15.06 15.56 -2.99
CA TRP A 201 15.81 14.31 -3.17
C TRP A 201 16.72 13.94 -2.00
N LEU A 202 17.46 14.91 -1.46
CA LEU A 202 18.43 14.68 -0.37
C LEU A 202 17.79 14.21 0.94
N SER A 203 16.51 14.50 1.18
CA SER A 203 15.80 13.99 2.36
C SER A 203 14.79 12.90 2.01
N GLY A 204 14.20 12.97 0.82
CA GLY A 204 13.16 12.06 0.37
C GLY A 204 13.68 10.69 -0.05
N LEU A 205 14.72 10.65 -0.87
CA LEU A 205 15.29 9.39 -1.33
C LEU A 205 15.85 8.56 -0.17
N PRO A 206 16.66 9.12 0.76
CA PRO A 206 17.09 8.36 1.94
C PRO A 206 15.93 7.86 2.79
N LEU A 207 14.85 8.64 2.95
CA LEU A 207 13.66 8.20 3.68
C LEU A 207 13.02 6.97 3.03
N LEU A 208 12.86 6.98 1.71
CA LEU A 208 12.33 5.82 0.98
C LEU A 208 13.22 4.60 1.17
N LEU A 209 14.54 4.76 1.03
CA LEU A 209 15.49 3.65 1.17
C LEU A 209 15.47 3.08 2.59
N VAL A 210 15.44 3.93 3.62
CA VAL A 210 15.39 3.51 5.04
C VAL A 210 14.08 2.79 5.37
N LEU A 211 12.96 3.17 4.77
CA LEU A 211 11.68 2.50 5.02
C LEU A 211 11.52 1.20 4.23
N ALA A 212 12.06 1.13 3.02
CA ALA A 212 11.85 -0.01 2.13
C ALA A 212 12.96 -1.07 2.22
N LEU A 213 14.23 -0.67 2.13
CA LEU A 213 15.34 -1.60 1.93
C LEU A 213 15.64 -2.53 3.11
N PRO A 214 15.42 -2.20 4.40
CA PRO A 214 15.83 -3.08 5.49
C PRO A 214 15.27 -4.49 5.38
N TRP A 215 14.02 -4.64 4.93
CA TRP A 215 13.44 -5.96 4.72
C TRP A 215 14.11 -6.74 3.59
N PHE A 216 14.33 -6.11 2.44
CA PHE A 216 15.01 -6.73 1.30
C PHE A 216 16.44 -7.15 1.66
N ILE A 217 17.16 -6.29 2.39
CA ILE A 217 18.52 -6.58 2.87
C ILE A 217 18.49 -7.76 3.85
N ALA A 218 17.62 -7.71 4.86
CA ALA A 218 17.51 -8.79 5.86
C ALA A 218 17.14 -10.13 5.22
N LEU A 219 16.25 -10.12 4.23
CA LEU A 219 15.85 -11.33 3.52
C LEU A 219 16.97 -11.87 2.63
N ASN A 220 17.69 -11.01 1.90
CA ASN A 220 18.82 -11.41 1.07
C ASN A 220 20.00 -11.96 1.90
N LEU A 221 20.27 -11.37 3.07
CA LEU A 221 21.31 -11.87 3.98
C LEU A 221 20.99 -13.26 4.53
N ARG A 222 19.70 -13.57 4.70
CA ARG A 222 19.23 -14.90 5.15
C ARG A 222 19.15 -15.91 3.99
N HIS A 223 18.83 -15.43 2.79
CA HIS A 223 18.59 -16.25 1.60
C HIS A 223 19.27 -15.59 0.41
N GLY A 224 20.52 -15.95 0.12
CA GLY A 224 21.32 -15.30 -0.93
C GLY A 224 20.75 -15.38 -2.36
N GLN A 225 19.75 -16.23 -2.60
CA GLN A 225 19.04 -16.37 -3.88
C GLN A 225 17.76 -15.53 -3.97
N PHE A 226 17.40 -14.80 -2.90
CA PHE A 226 16.12 -14.09 -2.82
C PHE A 226 15.92 -13.08 -3.97
N LEU A 227 16.92 -12.25 -4.26
CA LEU A 227 16.79 -11.21 -5.29
C LEU A 227 16.53 -11.83 -6.67
N ASP A 228 17.21 -12.93 -7.00
CA ASP A 228 17.02 -13.63 -8.26
C ASP A 228 15.60 -14.23 -8.34
N LEU A 229 15.13 -14.87 -7.27
CA LEU A 229 13.78 -15.44 -7.24
C LEU A 229 12.67 -14.37 -7.26
N PHE A 230 12.89 -13.23 -6.62
CA PHE A 230 11.92 -12.14 -6.51
C PHE A 230 11.75 -11.36 -7.82
N PHE A 231 12.86 -11.11 -8.55
CA PHE A 231 12.83 -10.37 -9.82
C PHE A 231 12.74 -11.29 -11.04
N HIS A 232 13.19 -12.54 -10.94
CA HIS A 232 13.17 -13.55 -12.01
C HIS A 232 12.56 -14.88 -11.52
N PRO A 233 11.25 -14.90 -11.21
CA PRO A 233 10.61 -16.10 -10.72
C PRO A 233 10.69 -17.23 -11.78
N PRO A 234 11.16 -18.44 -11.41
CA PRO A 234 11.27 -19.55 -12.35
C PRO A 234 9.87 -19.97 -12.83
N ALA A 235 9.75 -20.30 -14.12
CA ALA A 235 8.48 -20.65 -14.77
C ALA A 235 7.70 -21.80 -14.08
N VAL A 236 8.37 -22.63 -13.28
CA VAL A 236 7.77 -23.75 -12.54
C VAL A 236 6.90 -23.26 -11.36
N HIS A 237 7.23 -22.14 -10.70
CA HIS A 237 6.37 -21.54 -9.66
C HIS A 237 5.06 -20.97 -10.24
N ALA A 238 5.08 -20.49 -11.49
CA ALA A 238 3.87 -20.00 -12.16
C ALA A 238 2.83 -21.11 -12.43
N LEU A 239 3.25 -22.38 -12.43
CA LEU A 239 2.36 -23.54 -12.63
C LEU A 239 1.75 -24.04 -11.32
N SER A 240 2.49 -24.03 -10.20
CA SER A 240 1.91 -24.36 -8.88
C SER A 240 0.90 -23.32 -8.40
N HIS A 241 1.01 -22.08 -8.88
CA HIS A 241 0.00 -21.04 -8.62
C HIS A 241 -1.31 -21.21 -9.39
N ARG A 242 -1.35 -22.05 -10.44
CA ARG A 242 -2.52 -22.30 -11.29
C ARG A 242 -3.24 -23.62 -11.00
N SER A 243 -2.67 -24.52 -10.20
CA SER A 243 -3.09 -25.92 -10.14
C SER A 243 -3.63 -26.40 -8.79
N ARG A 244 -4.16 -25.53 -7.94
CA ARG A 244 -4.94 -25.91 -6.76
C ARG A 244 -6.09 -24.94 -6.58
#